data_AF-A0A182M9K8-F1
#
_entry.id   AF-A0A182M9K8-F1
#
_cell.length_a   1.000
_cell.length_b   1.000
_cell.length_c   1.000
_cell.angle_alpha   90.00
_cell.angle_beta   90.00
_cell.angle_gamma   90.00
#
_symmetry.space_group_name_H-M   'P 1'
#
loop_
_entity.id
_entity.type
_entity.pdbx_description
1 polymer ?
#
loop_
_entity_poly.entity_id
_entity_poly.type
_entity_poly.pdbx_seq_one_letter_code
_entity_poly.pdbx_strand_id
1 'polypeptide(L)'
;MESLKQSAERVPAEASQASGKEFKIGRERIDKMSAEVVDSNPYSRLMALQRMGIVKEYEQIRQKSVAVVGVGGVGSVTADMLTRCGIGKLMLFDYDKVELANMNRLFFTPDQAGLSKVEAAAKTLNFINPDVAITTHNYNITTVDNFDRFLDAIRTGGIEDGTPVDLVLSCVDNFEARMAINTACNELNLYWFESGVSENAVSGHIQFIKPGETACFGCAPPLVVAENIDEKTLKREGVCAASLPTTMGIVAGMLVQNTLKYLLHFGIVSDYLGYNAMNDFFPRMSLKPNPTCDDRFCVQRQQEFMAKPPSVTNVPEAESEGPLHEDNLYGIELVVEDDDIPTGGSDKVASGASNIVEGLKLAYDAPVIENTSQVATQDDVSLEELMAQMSGICKSSKE
;
A
#
# COMPACT_ATOMS: atom_id res chain seq x y z
N MET A 1 19.47 69.61 -3.87
CA MET A 1 18.41 69.10 -2.97
C MET A 1 17.05 69.48 -3.53
N GLU A 2 16.80 69.19 -4.81
CA GLU A 2 15.63 69.71 -5.54
C GLU A 2 15.38 68.93 -6.85
N SER A 3 15.45 67.59 -6.80
CA SER A 3 15.07 66.76 -7.95
C SER A 3 14.47 65.38 -7.60
N LEU A 4 14.05 65.19 -6.34
CA LEU A 4 13.47 63.91 -5.87
C LEU A 4 12.07 64.07 -5.26
N LYS A 5 11.39 65.20 -5.49
CA LYS A 5 10.04 65.48 -4.95
C LYS A 5 8.93 65.64 -6.01
N GLN A 6 9.17 65.24 -7.27
CA GLN A 6 8.20 65.43 -8.36
C GLN A 6 7.77 64.15 -9.09
N SER A 7 7.95 62.98 -8.46
CA SER A 7 7.44 61.70 -8.97
C SER A 7 6.32 61.11 -8.10
N ALA A 8 5.77 61.89 -7.17
CA ALA A 8 4.56 61.59 -6.44
C ALA A 8 3.40 62.37 -7.08
N GLU A 9 2.77 61.81 -8.12
CA GLU A 9 1.40 62.11 -8.60
C GLU A 9 1.27 61.63 -10.05
N ARG A 10 0.85 60.37 -10.22
CA ARG A 10 0.08 59.82 -11.36
C ARG A 10 0.11 58.30 -11.28
N VAL A 11 -0.76 57.74 -10.45
CA VAL A 11 -1.28 56.39 -10.65
C VAL A 11 -2.78 56.57 -10.89
N PRO A 12 -3.33 56.08 -12.02
CA PRO A 12 -4.70 56.37 -12.41
C PRO A 12 -5.71 55.70 -11.47
N ALA A 13 -6.80 56.43 -11.23
CA ALA A 13 -7.97 56.04 -10.44
C ALA A 13 -8.83 54.96 -11.14
N GLU A 14 -8.21 53.84 -11.53
CA GLU A 14 -8.89 52.66 -12.08
C GLU A 14 -8.76 51.41 -11.19
N ALA A 15 -8.05 51.51 -10.05
CA ALA A 15 -7.95 50.41 -9.08
C ALA A 15 -9.07 50.38 -8.02
N SER A 16 -10.08 51.26 -8.12
CA SER A 16 -11.16 51.40 -7.14
C SER A 16 -12.51 50.78 -7.57
N GLN A 17 -12.54 49.96 -8.62
CA GLN A 17 -13.76 49.25 -9.06
C GLN A 17 -13.62 47.72 -9.14
N ALA A 18 -12.67 47.13 -8.40
CA ALA A 18 -12.60 45.68 -8.19
C ALA A 18 -12.99 45.26 -6.77
N SER A 19 -13.93 45.97 -6.14
CA SER A 19 -14.55 45.54 -4.89
C SER A 19 -15.83 44.75 -5.19
N GLY A 20 -15.83 43.44 -4.90
CA GLY A 20 -17.10 42.70 -4.73
C GLY A 20 -17.30 41.41 -5.52
N LYS A 21 -16.25 40.63 -5.81
CA LYS A 21 -16.42 39.18 -5.94
C LYS A 21 -15.70 38.50 -4.79
N GLU A 22 -16.43 38.18 -3.73
CA GLU A 22 -16.01 37.12 -2.82
C GLU A 22 -15.82 35.86 -3.67
N PHE A 23 -14.57 35.52 -3.99
CA PHE A 23 -14.27 34.18 -4.45
C PHE A 23 -14.63 33.26 -3.28
N LYS A 24 -15.66 32.42 -3.44
CA LYS A 24 -15.86 31.29 -2.52
C LYS A 24 -14.60 30.42 -2.63
N ILE A 25 -13.67 30.58 -1.70
CA ILE A 25 -12.46 29.77 -1.58
C ILE A 25 -12.91 28.43 -0.99
N GLY A 26 -13.54 27.58 -1.80
CA GLY A 26 -14.04 26.32 -1.30
C GLY A 26 -14.85 25.58 -2.35
N ARG A 27 -14.58 24.28 -2.44
CA ARG A 27 -15.39 23.33 -3.19
C ARG A 27 -16.76 23.17 -2.51
N GLU A 28 -17.84 23.10 -3.28
CA GLU A 28 -19.17 22.80 -2.76
C GLU A 28 -19.40 21.29 -2.64
N ARG A 29 -20.36 20.89 -1.80
CA ARG A 29 -20.75 19.47 -1.70
C ARG A 29 -21.40 18.98 -2.98
N ILE A 30 -21.08 17.76 -3.37
CA ILE A 30 -21.62 17.06 -4.53
C ILE A 30 -22.43 15.86 -4.04
N ASP A 31 -23.73 15.86 -4.28
CA ASP A 31 -24.62 14.79 -3.83
C ASP A 31 -24.40 13.48 -4.60
N LYS A 32 -24.18 13.56 -5.91
CA LYS A 32 -23.93 12.39 -6.77
C LYS A 32 -22.64 12.54 -7.57
N MET A 33 -21.80 11.50 -7.55
CA MET A 33 -20.56 11.50 -8.31
C MET A 33 -20.87 11.46 -9.82
N SER A 34 -20.39 12.44 -10.57
CA SER A 34 -20.67 12.57 -12.01
C SER A 34 -19.44 12.20 -12.85
N ALA A 35 -19.66 11.52 -13.98
CA ALA A 35 -18.64 11.25 -14.99
C ALA A 35 -18.44 12.39 -16.00
N GLU A 36 -19.16 13.51 -15.85
CA GLU A 36 -19.05 14.66 -16.73
C GLU A 36 -17.62 15.25 -16.70
N VAL A 37 -17.03 15.45 -17.88
CA VAL A 37 -15.65 15.95 -18.01
C VAL A 37 -15.69 17.46 -18.17
N VAL A 38 -15.71 18.15 -17.04
CA VAL A 38 -15.65 19.62 -16.93
C VAL A 38 -14.63 19.99 -15.85
N ASP A 39 -14.03 21.18 -15.97
CA ASP A 39 -12.97 21.63 -15.05
C ASP A 39 -13.48 21.85 -13.61
N SER A 40 -14.78 22.07 -13.43
CA SER A 40 -15.42 22.20 -12.11
C SER A 40 -15.71 20.87 -11.42
N ASN A 41 -15.60 19.72 -12.11
CA ASN A 41 -15.87 18.41 -11.54
C ASN A 41 -14.58 17.73 -11.04
N PRO A 42 -14.33 17.69 -9.72
CA PRO A 42 -13.13 17.10 -9.15
C PRO A 42 -13.07 15.57 -9.31
N TYR A 43 -14.21 14.92 -9.57
CA TYR A 43 -14.29 13.46 -9.73
C TYR A 43 -14.15 13.00 -11.19
N SER A 44 -14.13 13.91 -12.15
CA SER A 44 -14.11 13.60 -13.59
C SER A 44 -13.00 12.60 -13.99
N ARG A 45 -11.79 12.76 -13.42
CA ARG A 45 -10.64 11.88 -13.71
C ARG A 45 -10.71 10.54 -12.99
N LEU A 46 -11.38 10.49 -11.84
CA LEU A 46 -11.61 9.23 -11.12
C LEU A 46 -12.68 8.39 -11.83
N MET A 47 -13.78 9.02 -12.23
CA MET A 47 -14.85 8.37 -13.00
C MET A 47 -14.39 7.91 -14.39
N ALA A 48 -13.28 8.45 -14.92
CA ALA A 48 -12.68 7.94 -16.15
C ALA A 48 -12.19 6.50 -16.01
N LEU A 49 -11.81 6.03 -14.81
CA LEU A 49 -11.44 4.62 -14.56
C LEU A 49 -12.57 3.65 -14.90
N GLN A 50 -13.82 4.08 -14.75
CA GLN A 50 -14.99 3.30 -15.14
C GLN A 50 -15.16 3.23 -16.65
N ARG A 51 -14.91 4.34 -17.36
CA ARG A 51 -14.93 4.36 -18.84
C ARG A 51 -13.81 3.55 -19.45
N MET A 52 -12.64 3.50 -18.79
CA MET A 52 -11.49 2.71 -19.20
C MET A 52 -11.63 1.22 -18.85
N GLY A 53 -12.73 0.80 -18.21
CA GLY A 53 -12.96 -0.60 -17.84
C GLY A 53 -12.08 -1.11 -16.70
N ILE A 54 -11.40 -0.22 -15.97
CA ILE A 54 -10.51 -0.61 -14.85
C ILE A 54 -11.31 -0.87 -13.58
N VAL A 55 -12.29 0.00 -13.27
CA VAL A 55 -13.14 -0.10 -12.08
C VAL A 55 -14.60 -0.02 -12.51
N LYS A 56 -15.38 -1.10 -12.33
CA LYS A 56 -16.75 -1.17 -12.84
C LYS A 56 -17.69 -0.10 -12.24
N GLU A 57 -17.61 0.12 -10.93
CA GLU A 57 -18.49 1.03 -10.20
C GLU A 57 -17.69 1.90 -9.23
N TYR A 58 -16.95 2.88 -9.76
CA TYR A 58 -16.07 3.71 -8.93
C TYR A 58 -16.84 4.47 -7.82
N GLU A 59 -18.07 4.89 -8.10
CA GLU A 59 -18.90 5.64 -7.15
C GLU A 59 -19.22 4.87 -5.85
N GLN A 60 -19.07 3.54 -5.83
CA GLN A 60 -19.22 2.72 -4.62
C GLN A 60 -18.26 3.14 -3.50
N ILE A 61 -17.14 3.81 -3.82
CA ILE A 61 -16.20 4.33 -2.82
C ILE A 61 -16.87 5.26 -1.80
N ARG A 62 -17.94 5.96 -2.20
CA ARG A 62 -18.73 6.84 -1.32
C ARG A 62 -19.57 6.08 -0.29
N GLN A 63 -19.77 4.79 -0.49
CA GLN A 63 -20.50 3.91 0.43
C GLN A 63 -19.55 3.14 1.35
N LYS A 64 -18.27 3.49 1.37
CA LYS A 64 -17.25 2.82 2.19
C LYS A 64 -16.78 3.72 3.33
N SER A 65 -16.41 3.07 4.41
CA SER A 65 -15.94 3.67 5.65
C SER A 65 -14.60 3.09 6.07
N VAL A 66 -13.64 3.93 6.41
CA VAL A 66 -12.28 3.51 6.77
C VAL A 66 -11.84 4.18 8.07
N ALA A 67 -11.37 3.37 9.02
CA ALA A 67 -10.70 3.86 10.22
C ALA A 67 -9.19 3.95 9.98
N VAL A 68 -8.57 5.10 10.21
CA VAL A 68 -7.13 5.33 10.14
C VAL A 68 -6.61 5.56 11.56
N VAL A 69 -5.73 4.68 12.02
CA VAL A 69 -5.10 4.77 13.35
C VAL A 69 -3.65 5.21 13.19
N GLY A 70 -3.31 6.35 13.79
CA GLY A 70 -2.08 7.10 13.57
C GLY A 70 -2.21 8.03 12.37
N VAL A 71 -2.27 9.34 12.61
CA VAL A 71 -2.32 10.41 11.60
C VAL A 71 -0.97 11.12 11.54
N GLY A 72 0.10 10.32 11.51
CA GLY A 72 1.49 10.76 11.37
C GLY A 72 1.92 10.88 9.91
N GLY A 73 3.17 10.50 9.62
CA GLY A 73 3.76 10.65 8.28
C GLY A 73 3.05 9.85 7.18
N VAL A 74 2.78 8.56 7.44
CA VAL A 74 2.03 7.70 6.50
C VAL A 74 0.54 8.00 6.58
N GLY A 75 -0.04 7.99 7.79
CA GLY A 75 -1.49 8.07 7.98
C GLY A 75 -2.14 9.38 7.52
N SER A 76 -1.45 10.52 7.64
CA SER A 76 -1.96 11.80 7.13
C SER A 76 -2.08 11.82 5.60
N VAL A 77 -1.09 11.28 4.90
CA VAL A 77 -1.10 11.14 3.44
C VAL A 77 -2.13 10.10 3.00
N THR A 78 -2.26 8.99 3.74
CA THR A 78 -3.30 7.98 3.52
C THR A 78 -4.70 8.60 3.62
N ALA A 79 -4.96 9.40 4.66
CA ALA A 79 -6.23 10.09 4.84
C ALA A 79 -6.49 11.12 3.73
N ASP A 80 -5.47 11.87 3.30
CA ASP A 80 -5.57 12.83 2.18
C ASP A 80 -5.92 12.13 0.86
N MET A 81 -5.21 11.05 0.51
CA MET A 81 -5.47 10.30 -0.70
C MET A 81 -6.88 9.69 -0.72
N LEU A 82 -7.33 9.08 0.39
CA LEU A 82 -8.71 8.55 0.50
C LEU A 82 -9.77 9.65 0.41
N THR A 83 -9.51 10.80 1.05
CA THR A 83 -10.38 11.97 0.98
C THR A 83 -10.53 12.48 -0.45
N ARG A 84 -9.42 12.57 -1.19
CA ARG A 84 -9.41 12.96 -2.62
C ARG A 84 -10.10 11.93 -3.51
N CYS A 85 -10.03 10.65 -3.17
CA CYS A 85 -10.77 9.58 -3.86
C CYS A 85 -12.29 9.64 -3.61
N GLY A 86 -12.75 10.42 -2.62
CA GLY A 86 -14.16 10.53 -2.29
C GLY A 86 -14.69 9.37 -1.45
N ILE A 87 -13.87 8.83 -0.55
CA ILE A 87 -14.34 7.85 0.46
C ILE A 87 -15.56 8.40 1.22
N GLY A 88 -16.52 7.54 1.56
CA GLY A 88 -17.75 7.95 2.24
C GLY A 88 -17.49 8.52 3.64
N LYS A 89 -16.75 7.77 4.46
CA LYS A 89 -16.45 8.15 5.85
C LYS A 89 -15.01 7.80 6.23
N LEU A 90 -14.34 8.74 6.91
CA LEU A 90 -13.05 8.53 7.56
C LEU A 90 -13.16 8.72 9.05
N MET A 91 -12.67 7.74 9.80
CA MET A 91 -12.51 7.83 11.24
C MET A 91 -11.03 7.93 11.58
N LEU A 92 -10.62 9.01 12.24
CA LEU A 92 -9.21 9.30 12.52
C LEU A 92 -8.92 9.13 14.01
N PHE A 93 -7.93 8.32 14.34
CA PHE A 93 -7.44 8.12 15.71
C PHE A 93 -5.97 8.53 15.82
N ASP A 94 -5.67 9.49 16.69
CA ASP A 94 -4.29 9.86 17.06
C ASP A 94 -4.36 10.63 18.39
N TYR A 95 -3.39 10.46 19.27
CA TYR A 95 -3.34 11.15 20.56
C TYR A 95 -2.34 12.32 20.58
N ASP A 96 -1.52 12.44 19.53
CA ASP A 96 -0.46 13.43 19.46
C ASP A 96 -0.96 14.79 18.96
N LYS A 97 -0.11 15.78 19.17
CA LYS A 97 -0.22 17.11 18.58
C LYS A 97 0.71 17.28 17.40
N VAL A 98 0.40 18.26 16.54
CA VAL A 98 1.29 18.68 15.47
C VAL A 98 2.47 19.43 16.09
N GLU A 99 3.69 19.02 15.75
CA GLU A 99 4.93 19.69 16.15
C GLU A 99 5.69 20.20 14.92
N LEU A 100 6.51 21.24 15.10
CA LEU A 100 7.38 21.73 14.03
C LEU A 100 8.38 20.67 13.56
N ALA A 101 8.76 19.74 14.44
CA ALA A 101 9.58 18.58 14.09
C ALA A 101 8.91 17.65 13.06
N ASN A 102 7.60 17.77 12.84
CA ASN A 102 6.87 16.98 11.83
C ASN A 102 6.88 17.62 10.44
N MET A 103 7.40 18.85 10.28
CA MET A 103 7.37 19.60 9.00
C MET A 103 8.30 19.04 7.92
N ASN A 104 9.15 18.08 8.25
CA ASN A 104 9.90 17.32 7.25
C ASN A 104 9.04 16.26 6.54
N ARG A 105 7.81 16.03 7.03
CA ARG A 105 6.81 15.10 6.48
C ARG A 105 5.76 15.90 5.70
N LEU A 106 4.98 15.19 4.91
CA LEU A 106 3.91 15.77 4.12
C LEU A 106 2.70 16.14 5.01
N PHE A 107 1.74 16.85 4.41
CA PHE A 107 0.40 17.16 4.92
C PHE A 107 0.26 18.33 5.90
N PHE A 108 0.82 18.26 7.12
CA PHE A 108 0.64 19.33 8.11
C PHE A 108 1.44 20.59 7.76
N THR A 109 0.93 21.76 8.16
CA THR A 109 1.57 23.06 7.92
C THR A 109 2.03 23.73 9.22
N PRO A 110 3.01 24.67 9.17
CA PRO A 110 3.58 25.26 10.38
C PRO A 110 2.58 26.00 11.27
N ASP A 111 1.52 26.57 10.70
CA ASP A 111 0.45 27.28 11.42
C ASP A 111 -0.46 26.35 12.23
N GLN A 112 -0.37 25.03 12.00
CA GLN A 112 -1.15 24.02 12.72
C GLN A 112 -0.43 23.49 13.96
N ALA A 113 0.81 23.91 14.23
CA ALA A 113 1.59 23.47 15.38
C ALA A 113 0.83 23.72 16.70
N GLY A 114 0.77 22.71 17.56
CA GLY A 114 0.07 22.72 18.85
C GLY A 114 -1.39 22.24 18.81
N LEU A 115 -2.00 22.12 17.63
CA LEU A 115 -3.30 21.47 17.46
C LEU A 115 -3.16 19.95 17.59
N SER A 116 -4.23 19.24 17.96
CA SER A 116 -4.22 17.78 17.85
C SER A 116 -4.10 17.38 16.38
N LYS A 117 -3.38 16.29 16.10
CA LYS A 117 -3.18 15.81 14.72
C LYS A 117 -4.52 15.50 14.05
N VAL A 118 -5.46 14.87 14.77
CA VAL A 118 -6.78 14.52 14.23
C VAL A 118 -7.62 15.75 13.88
N GLU A 119 -7.61 16.81 14.71
CA GLU A 119 -8.38 18.03 14.43
C GLU A 119 -7.75 18.84 13.29
N ALA A 120 -6.43 18.98 13.28
CA ALA A 120 -5.70 19.65 12.19
C ALA A 120 -5.93 18.93 10.85
N ALA A 121 -5.90 17.60 10.86
CA ALA A 121 -6.20 16.78 9.70
C ALA A 121 -7.65 16.94 9.25
N ALA A 122 -8.62 16.80 10.16
CA ALA A 122 -10.03 16.97 9.81
C ALA A 122 -10.34 18.34 9.22
N LYS A 123 -9.74 19.42 9.74
CA LYS A 123 -9.91 20.77 9.16
C LYS A 123 -9.41 20.83 7.72
N THR A 124 -8.22 20.29 7.47
CA THR A 124 -7.59 20.27 6.13
C THR A 124 -8.37 19.39 5.16
N LEU A 125 -8.74 18.19 5.57
CA LEU A 125 -9.45 17.22 4.73
C LEU A 125 -10.86 17.67 4.38
N ASN A 126 -11.60 18.26 5.33
CA ASN A 126 -12.92 18.85 5.05
C ASN A 126 -12.84 19.99 4.03
N PHE A 127 -11.74 20.77 4.06
CA PHE A 127 -11.51 21.81 3.05
C PHE A 127 -11.21 21.21 1.66
N ILE A 128 -10.46 20.11 1.61
CA ILE A 128 -10.11 19.41 0.36
C ILE A 128 -11.32 18.74 -0.29
N ASN A 129 -12.12 18.04 0.50
CA ASN A 129 -13.33 17.39 0.02
C ASN A 129 -14.45 17.42 1.08
N PRO A 130 -15.42 18.33 0.97
CA PRO A 130 -16.51 18.43 1.94
C PRO A 130 -17.52 17.28 1.84
N ASP A 131 -17.42 16.41 0.83
CA ASP A 131 -18.31 15.26 0.63
C ASP A 131 -18.04 14.10 1.59
N VAL A 132 -16.84 14.08 2.19
CA VAL A 132 -16.38 13.01 3.06
C VAL A 132 -16.84 13.29 4.49
N ALA A 133 -17.47 12.31 5.15
CA ALA A 133 -17.77 12.40 6.57
C ALA A 133 -16.51 12.10 7.39
N ILE A 134 -16.05 13.03 8.22
CA ILE A 134 -14.83 12.86 9.02
C ILE A 134 -15.16 12.88 10.51
N THR A 135 -14.80 11.82 11.23
CA THR A 135 -14.90 11.72 12.69
C THR A 135 -13.51 11.59 13.30
N THR A 136 -13.26 12.32 14.40
CA THR A 136 -11.95 12.40 15.04
C THR A 136 -11.98 11.89 16.47
N HIS A 137 -10.95 11.14 16.85
CA HIS A 137 -10.77 10.56 18.16
C HIS A 137 -9.37 10.88 18.68
N ASN A 138 -9.30 11.89 19.56
CA ASN A 138 -8.04 12.35 20.15
C ASN A 138 -7.75 11.65 21.48
N TYR A 139 -7.33 10.38 21.43
CA TYR A 139 -6.96 9.60 22.61
C TYR A 139 -6.05 8.42 22.25
N ASN A 140 -5.32 7.91 23.24
CA ASN A 140 -4.47 6.73 23.05
C ASN A 140 -5.32 5.45 23.16
N ILE A 141 -5.37 4.68 22.07
CA ILE A 141 -6.16 3.44 21.97
C ILE A 141 -5.65 2.30 22.86
N THR A 142 -4.42 2.37 23.40
CA THR A 142 -3.82 1.27 24.18
C THR A 142 -4.21 1.28 25.66
N THR A 143 -4.72 2.41 26.17
CA THR A 143 -5.18 2.49 27.56
C THR A 143 -6.51 1.76 27.73
N VAL A 144 -6.70 1.05 28.84
CA VAL A 144 -7.89 0.22 29.13
C VAL A 144 -9.21 0.93 28.78
N ASP A 145 -9.45 2.12 29.37
CA ASP A 145 -10.71 2.86 29.15
C ASP A 145 -10.96 3.26 27.69
N ASN A 146 -9.89 3.55 26.94
CA ASN A 146 -10.00 3.96 25.54
C ASN A 146 -10.00 2.78 24.57
N PHE A 147 -9.52 1.60 24.97
CA PHE A 147 -9.55 0.41 24.13
C PHE A 147 -10.99 -0.04 23.86
N ASP A 148 -11.83 -0.07 24.90
CA ASP A 148 -13.26 -0.37 24.76
C ASP A 148 -13.95 0.68 23.88
N ARG A 149 -13.61 1.96 24.06
CA ARG A 149 -14.11 3.05 23.21
C ARG A 149 -13.68 2.90 21.75
N PHE A 150 -12.46 2.44 21.50
CA PHE A 150 -11.94 2.17 20.15
C PHE A 150 -12.68 1.01 19.51
N LEU A 151 -12.88 -0.10 20.23
CA LEU A 151 -13.67 -1.24 19.79
C LEU A 151 -15.09 -0.84 19.38
N ASP A 152 -15.79 -0.08 20.23
CA ASP A 152 -17.15 0.38 19.94
C ASP A 152 -17.18 1.31 18.73
N ALA A 153 -16.21 2.22 18.60
CA ALA A 153 -16.12 3.15 17.49
C ALA A 153 -15.94 2.42 16.15
N ILE A 154 -15.05 1.43 16.04
CA ILE A 154 -14.85 0.69 14.79
C ILE A 154 -15.96 -0.35 14.53
N ARG A 155 -16.64 -0.83 15.57
CA ARG A 155 -17.79 -1.75 15.47
C ARG A 155 -19.08 -1.07 14.99
N THR A 156 -19.27 0.21 15.31
CA THR A 156 -20.54 0.91 15.08
C THR A 156 -20.41 2.18 14.25
N GLY A 157 -19.18 2.59 13.92
CA GLY A 157 -18.87 3.84 13.22
C GLY A 157 -18.73 3.73 11.72
N GLY A 158 -19.27 2.68 11.09
CA GLY A 158 -19.29 2.47 9.64
C GLY A 158 -20.05 3.54 8.87
N ILE A 159 -20.29 3.29 7.58
CA ILE A 159 -20.99 4.24 6.69
C ILE A 159 -22.41 4.52 7.19
N GLU A 160 -23.10 3.48 7.66
CA GLU A 160 -24.37 3.56 8.39
C GLU A 160 -24.10 3.45 9.89
N ASP A 161 -24.73 4.31 10.70
CA ASP A 161 -24.55 4.28 12.15
C ASP A 161 -25.02 2.93 12.73
N GLY A 162 -24.19 2.31 13.55
CA GLY A 162 -24.42 0.97 14.11
C GLY A 162 -23.80 -0.17 13.31
N THR A 163 -23.21 0.11 12.13
CA THR A 163 -22.47 -0.88 11.32
C THR A 163 -20.97 -0.78 11.56
N PRO A 164 -20.20 -1.87 11.38
CA PRO A 164 -18.74 -1.80 11.46
C PRO A 164 -18.15 -1.00 10.31
N VAL A 165 -16.94 -0.48 10.52
CA VAL A 165 -16.14 0.08 9.42
C VAL A 165 -15.79 -1.01 8.40
N ASP A 166 -15.70 -0.65 7.11
CA ASP A 166 -15.35 -1.62 6.06
C ASP A 166 -13.89 -2.08 6.15
N LEU A 167 -13.01 -1.21 6.69
CA LEU A 167 -11.58 -1.47 6.78
C LEU A 167 -10.91 -0.61 7.87
N VAL A 168 -9.95 -1.19 8.58
CA VAL A 168 -9.04 -0.45 9.48
C VAL A 168 -7.65 -0.34 8.84
N LEU A 169 -7.00 0.82 8.95
CA LEU A 169 -5.65 1.08 8.48
C LEU A 169 -4.77 1.49 9.65
N SER A 170 -3.81 0.63 9.99
CA SER A 170 -2.79 0.91 11.00
C SER A 170 -1.61 1.65 10.37
N CYS A 171 -1.40 2.88 10.80
CA CYS A 171 -0.32 3.77 10.40
C CYS A 171 0.47 4.29 11.62
N VAL A 172 0.45 3.54 12.73
CA VAL A 172 1.12 3.85 14.00
C VAL A 172 2.61 3.51 13.95
N ASP A 173 3.38 4.03 14.91
CA ASP A 173 4.84 3.94 14.92
C ASP A 173 5.41 3.02 16.02
N ASN A 174 4.55 2.41 16.84
CA ASN A 174 4.95 1.54 17.94
C ASN A 174 4.24 0.18 17.90
N PHE A 175 4.82 -0.84 18.51
CA PHE A 175 4.29 -2.20 18.49
C PHE A 175 3.10 -2.38 19.43
N GLU A 176 3.04 -1.63 20.53
CA GLU A 176 1.93 -1.67 21.49
C GLU A 176 0.60 -1.34 20.80
N ALA A 177 0.55 -0.24 20.03
CA ALA A 177 -0.63 0.16 19.28
C ALA A 177 -0.97 -0.82 18.13
N ARG A 178 0.05 -1.38 17.45
CA ARG A 178 -0.19 -2.45 16.44
C ARG A 178 -0.84 -3.67 17.07
N MET A 179 -0.39 -4.08 18.25
CA MET A 179 -0.97 -5.19 18.99
C MET A 179 -2.40 -4.89 19.46
N ALA A 180 -2.67 -3.67 19.94
CA ALA A 180 -4.03 -3.26 20.30
C ALA A 180 -4.98 -3.36 19.09
N ILE A 181 -4.59 -2.83 17.92
CA ILE A 181 -5.37 -2.92 16.68
C ILE A 181 -5.56 -4.39 16.27
N ASN A 182 -4.51 -5.20 16.35
CA ASN A 182 -4.57 -6.63 16.03
C ASN A 182 -5.60 -7.36 16.91
N THR A 183 -5.55 -7.17 18.23
CA THR A 183 -6.49 -7.77 19.17
C THR A 183 -7.92 -7.33 18.86
N ALA A 184 -8.13 -6.04 18.63
CA ALA A 184 -9.45 -5.50 18.30
C ALA A 184 -10.02 -6.08 16.99
N CYS A 185 -9.20 -6.14 15.94
CA CYS A 185 -9.64 -6.66 14.64
C CYS A 185 -9.84 -8.18 14.68
N ASN A 186 -9.01 -8.93 15.40
CA ASN A 186 -9.22 -10.36 15.62
C ASN A 186 -10.51 -10.62 16.39
N GLU A 187 -10.81 -9.84 17.44
CA GLU A 187 -12.05 -9.96 18.22
C GLU A 187 -13.30 -9.65 17.38
N LEU A 188 -13.26 -8.59 16.57
CA LEU A 188 -14.39 -8.12 15.76
C LEU A 188 -14.50 -8.79 14.38
N ASN A 189 -13.51 -9.58 13.98
CA ASN A 189 -13.37 -10.14 12.63
C ASN A 189 -13.31 -9.07 11.54
N LEU A 190 -12.66 -7.93 11.84
CA LEU A 190 -12.50 -6.84 10.88
C LEU A 190 -11.24 -7.04 10.06
N TYR A 191 -11.35 -6.80 8.76
CA TYR A 191 -10.20 -6.79 7.87
C TYR A 191 -9.46 -5.49 8.03
N TRP A 192 -8.13 -5.55 7.97
CA TRP A 192 -7.31 -4.37 8.19
C TRP A 192 -5.98 -4.46 7.46
N PHE A 193 -5.42 -3.31 7.13
CA PHE A 193 -4.05 -3.22 6.66
C PHE A 193 -3.15 -2.65 7.75
N GLU A 194 -1.98 -3.24 7.89
CA GLU A 194 -0.86 -2.67 8.62
C GLU A 194 0.09 -1.98 7.64
N SER A 195 0.74 -0.91 8.12
CA SER A 195 1.85 -0.27 7.42
C SER A 195 2.97 0.12 8.37
N GLY A 196 4.20 0.04 7.87
CA GLY A 196 5.39 0.41 8.62
C GLY A 196 6.47 1.01 7.73
N VAL A 197 7.25 1.91 8.32
CA VAL A 197 8.47 2.49 7.73
C VAL A 197 9.61 2.24 8.72
N SER A 198 10.77 1.81 8.23
CA SER A 198 11.93 1.54 9.09
C SER A 198 12.50 2.81 9.72
N GLU A 199 13.18 2.67 10.87
CA GLU A 199 13.78 3.79 11.59
C GLU A 199 14.85 4.56 10.79
N ASN A 200 15.47 3.91 9.79
CA ASN A 200 16.44 4.53 8.88
C ASN A 200 15.77 5.10 7.60
N ALA A 201 14.45 5.04 7.49
CA ALA A 201 13.62 5.54 6.40
C ALA A 201 13.89 4.98 4.99
N VAL A 202 14.70 3.92 4.83
CA VAL A 202 15.02 3.32 3.52
C VAL A 202 14.29 2.00 3.25
N SER A 203 13.31 1.65 4.08
CA SER A 203 12.40 0.54 3.80
C SER A 203 11.02 0.78 4.39
N GLY A 204 10.04 0.08 3.86
CA GLY A 204 8.68 0.07 4.39
C GLY A 204 7.89 -1.13 3.88
N HIS A 205 6.67 -1.27 4.37
CA HIS A 205 5.78 -2.33 3.91
C HIS A 205 4.32 -1.99 4.18
N ILE A 206 3.46 -2.76 3.54
CA ILE A 206 2.04 -2.91 3.90
C ILE A 206 1.72 -4.40 4.00
N GLN A 207 0.80 -4.75 4.90
CA GLN A 207 0.32 -6.11 5.08
C GLN A 207 -1.20 -6.13 5.24
N PHE A 208 -1.89 -6.95 4.43
CA PHE A 208 -3.32 -7.17 4.55
C PHE A 208 -3.61 -8.33 5.51
N ILE A 209 -4.37 -8.03 6.55
CA ILE A 209 -4.69 -8.96 7.60
C ILE A 209 -6.19 -9.24 7.56
N LYS A 210 -6.51 -10.46 7.13
CA LYS A 210 -7.84 -11.04 7.09
C LYS A 210 -7.89 -12.08 8.21
N PRO A 211 -8.45 -11.78 9.39
CA PRO A 211 -8.42 -12.68 10.53
C PRO A 211 -8.89 -14.09 10.16
N GLY A 212 -8.05 -15.09 10.45
CA GLY A 212 -8.31 -16.49 10.12
C GLY A 212 -7.84 -16.95 8.73
N GLU A 213 -7.64 -16.04 7.78
CA GLU A 213 -7.20 -16.37 6.41
C GLU A 213 -5.71 -16.06 6.17
N THR A 214 -5.23 -14.91 6.65
CA THR A 214 -3.82 -14.50 6.59
C THR A 214 -3.25 -14.34 8.01
N ALA A 215 -1.93 -14.32 8.11
CA ALA A 215 -1.23 -14.09 9.38
C ALA A 215 -1.70 -12.78 10.02
N CYS A 216 -2.20 -12.86 11.26
CA CYS A 216 -2.36 -11.68 12.09
C CYS A 216 -0.99 -11.18 12.57
N PHE A 217 -0.92 -9.99 13.15
CA PHE A 217 0.36 -9.43 13.60
C PHE A 217 1.01 -10.29 14.71
N GLY A 218 0.19 -10.93 15.55
CA GLY A 218 0.66 -11.89 16.57
C GLY A 218 1.01 -13.28 16.04
N CYS A 219 0.82 -13.59 14.76
CA CYS A 219 1.25 -14.88 14.19
C CYS A 219 2.77 -14.95 13.97
N ALA A 220 3.39 -13.82 13.64
CA ALA A 220 4.82 -13.68 13.42
C ALA A 220 5.32 -12.40 14.13
N PRO A 221 5.29 -12.37 15.47
CA PRO A 221 5.64 -11.17 16.22
C PRO A 221 7.12 -10.82 16.05
N PRO A 222 7.48 -9.53 16.03
CA PRO A 222 8.88 -9.13 16.08
C PRO A 222 9.49 -9.53 17.43
N LEU A 223 10.82 -9.70 17.46
CA LEU A 223 11.56 -10.20 18.63
C LEU A 223 11.22 -9.45 19.94
N VAL A 224 11.09 -8.12 19.86
CA VAL A 224 10.77 -7.27 21.02
C VAL A 224 9.43 -7.64 21.65
N VAL A 225 8.43 -7.99 20.82
CA VAL A 225 7.10 -8.42 21.27
C VAL A 225 7.16 -9.85 21.79
N ALA A 226 7.84 -10.76 21.08
CA ALA A 226 7.95 -12.16 21.48
C ALA A 226 8.64 -12.33 22.85
N GLU A 227 9.67 -11.53 23.13
CA GLU A 227 10.43 -11.56 24.38
C GLU A 227 9.83 -10.66 25.48
N ASN A 228 8.67 -10.03 25.24
CA ASN A 228 8.04 -9.08 26.16
C ASN A 228 8.98 -7.96 26.63
N ILE A 229 9.85 -7.49 25.73
CA ILE A 229 10.75 -6.37 26.01
C ILE A 229 9.96 -5.07 25.84
N ASP A 230 10.01 -4.19 26.84
CA ASP A 230 9.38 -2.88 26.74
C ASP A 230 10.10 -2.03 25.67
N GLU A 231 9.38 -1.69 24.59
CA GLU A 231 9.88 -0.87 23.47
C GLU A 231 10.45 0.47 23.95
N LYS A 232 9.94 1.02 25.07
CA LYS A 232 10.45 2.27 25.66
C LYS A 232 11.91 2.16 26.10
N THR A 233 12.39 0.96 26.41
CA THR A 233 13.80 0.73 26.76
C THR A 233 14.75 0.80 25.56
N LEU A 234 14.23 0.66 24.34
CA LEU A 234 15.00 0.75 23.10
C LEU A 234 15.16 2.20 22.62
N LYS A 235 14.20 3.07 22.96
CA LYS A 235 14.22 4.49 22.59
C LYS A 235 15.18 5.25 23.52
N ARG A 236 16.26 5.80 22.95
CA ARG A 236 17.18 6.67 23.67
C ARG A 236 16.72 8.11 23.59
N GLU A 237 16.73 8.83 24.72
CA GLU A 237 16.44 10.27 24.74
C GLU A 237 17.38 11.03 23.78
N GLY A 238 16.81 11.93 22.98
CA GLY A 238 17.54 12.72 21.99
C GLY A 238 17.85 12.01 20.66
N VAL A 239 17.45 10.74 20.50
CA VAL A 239 17.57 10.01 19.23
C VAL A 239 16.19 9.90 18.59
N CYS A 240 16.02 10.48 17.39
CA CYS A 240 14.80 10.34 16.61
C CYS A 240 15.02 9.34 15.46
N ALA A 241 13.96 8.61 15.11
CA ALA A 241 13.95 7.83 13.88
C ALA A 241 14.13 8.78 12.68
N ALA A 242 15.02 8.42 11.76
CA ALA A 242 15.10 9.09 10.48
C ALA A 242 13.74 8.95 9.78
N SER A 243 13.32 10.01 9.10
CA SER A 243 12.00 10.04 8.51
C SER A 243 12.06 10.81 7.20
N LEU A 244 11.73 10.12 6.10
CA LEU A 244 11.87 10.64 4.74
C LEU A 244 10.48 10.74 4.10
N PRO A 245 10.07 11.93 3.62
CA PRO A 245 8.73 12.13 3.07
C PRO A 245 8.46 11.27 1.82
N THR A 246 9.52 10.91 1.09
CA THR A 246 9.45 10.02 -0.08
C THR A 246 9.00 8.61 0.30
N THR A 247 9.67 7.98 1.26
CA THR A 247 9.32 6.62 1.72
C THR A 247 7.92 6.59 2.32
N MET A 248 7.54 7.62 3.08
CA MET A 248 6.17 7.73 3.61
C MET A 248 5.13 7.86 2.51
N GLY A 249 5.41 8.69 1.48
CA GLY A 249 4.51 8.85 0.33
C GLY A 249 4.36 7.57 -0.48
N ILE A 250 5.43 6.81 -0.68
CA ILE A 250 5.41 5.50 -1.38
C ILE A 250 4.57 4.50 -0.58
N VAL A 251 4.82 4.36 0.72
CA VAL A 251 4.08 3.41 1.58
C VAL A 251 2.60 3.80 1.68
N ALA A 252 2.28 5.09 1.86
CA ALA A 252 0.90 5.57 1.87
C ALA A 252 0.21 5.33 0.51
N GLY A 253 0.89 5.58 -0.60
CA GLY A 253 0.39 5.31 -1.94
C GLY A 253 0.09 3.82 -2.16
N MET A 254 0.99 2.93 -1.76
CA MET A 254 0.77 1.48 -1.82
C MET A 254 -0.39 1.03 -0.94
N LEU A 255 -0.47 1.59 0.27
CA LEU A 255 -1.52 1.29 1.24
C LEU A 255 -2.89 1.65 0.66
N VAL A 256 -3.05 2.90 0.22
CA VAL A 256 -4.32 3.36 -0.37
C VAL A 256 -4.63 2.63 -1.67
N GLN A 257 -3.64 2.33 -2.50
CA GLN A 257 -3.87 1.55 -3.72
C GLN A 257 -4.41 0.14 -3.41
N ASN A 258 -3.92 -0.53 -2.35
CA ASN A 258 -4.46 -1.82 -1.92
C ASN A 258 -5.83 -1.70 -1.27
N THR A 259 -6.07 -0.63 -0.50
CA THR A 259 -7.39 -0.29 0.02
C THR A 259 -8.41 -0.13 -1.10
N LEU A 260 -8.08 0.62 -2.16
CA LEU A 260 -8.98 0.81 -3.31
C LEU A 260 -9.22 -0.50 -4.06
N LYS A 261 -8.17 -1.28 -4.37
CA LYS A 261 -8.30 -2.59 -5.01
C LYS A 261 -9.24 -3.52 -4.22
N TYR A 262 -9.11 -3.52 -2.89
CA TYR A 262 -9.95 -4.31 -2.01
C TYR A 262 -11.41 -3.81 -2.00
N LEU A 263 -11.62 -2.52 -1.73
CA LEU A 263 -12.96 -1.95 -1.57
C LEU A 263 -13.77 -1.86 -2.87
N LEU A 264 -13.09 -1.74 -4.02
CA LEU A 264 -13.70 -1.57 -5.35
C LEU A 264 -13.50 -2.79 -6.26
N HIS A 265 -12.96 -3.88 -5.72
CA HIS A 265 -12.85 -5.19 -6.39
C HIS A 265 -12.19 -5.14 -7.78
N PHE A 266 -11.03 -4.50 -7.88
CA PHE A 266 -10.23 -4.46 -9.11
C PHE A 266 -8.78 -4.84 -8.87
N GLY A 267 -8.12 -5.34 -9.92
CA GLY A 267 -6.73 -5.81 -9.84
C GLY A 267 -6.54 -6.95 -8.83
N ILE A 268 -5.30 -7.10 -8.35
CA ILE A 268 -4.93 -8.14 -7.38
C ILE A 268 -4.51 -7.47 -6.08
N VAL A 269 -5.24 -7.71 -4.99
CA VAL A 269 -4.89 -7.25 -3.64
C VAL A 269 -3.63 -7.99 -3.16
N SER A 270 -2.69 -7.27 -2.54
CA SER A 270 -1.49 -7.87 -1.95
C SER A 270 -1.73 -8.21 -0.48
N ASP A 271 -1.47 -9.46 -0.09
CA ASP A 271 -1.43 -9.84 1.32
C ASP A 271 -0.21 -9.21 2.04
N TYR A 272 0.92 -9.08 1.34
CA TYR A 272 2.06 -8.30 1.80
C TYR A 272 2.76 -7.67 0.59
N LEU A 273 3.21 -6.44 0.76
CA LEU A 273 4.06 -5.74 -0.20
C LEU A 273 5.13 -4.95 0.56
N GLY A 274 6.39 -5.35 0.38
CA GLY A 274 7.54 -4.62 0.91
C GLY A 274 8.03 -3.56 -0.07
N TYR A 275 8.81 -2.62 0.45
CA TYR A 275 9.56 -1.63 -0.30
C TYR A 275 10.97 -1.51 0.30
N ASN A 276 11.98 -1.74 -0.52
CA ASN A 276 13.38 -1.46 -0.20
C ASN A 276 13.87 -0.32 -1.11
N ALA A 277 14.07 0.86 -0.53
CA ALA A 277 14.45 2.07 -1.24
C ALA A 277 15.90 2.06 -1.75
N MET A 278 16.75 1.16 -1.23
CA MET A 278 18.15 1.11 -1.63
C MET A 278 18.34 0.48 -3.01
N ASN A 279 17.45 -0.46 -3.37
CA ASN A 279 17.58 -1.28 -4.59
C ASN A 279 16.29 -1.28 -5.44
N ASP A 280 15.35 -0.38 -5.16
CA ASP A 280 14.03 -0.30 -5.82
C ASP A 280 13.31 -1.67 -5.89
N PHE A 281 13.39 -2.42 -4.79
CA PHE A 281 12.87 -3.79 -4.73
C PHE A 281 11.53 -3.85 -3.98
N PHE A 282 10.54 -4.51 -4.60
CA PHE A 282 9.15 -4.58 -4.11
C PHE A 282 8.68 -6.03 -3.93
N PRO A 283 9.11 -6.74 -2.87
CA PRO A 283 8.74 -8.13 -2.66
C PRO A 283 7.26 -8.27 -2.32
N ARG A 284 6.60 -9.27 -2.92
CA ARG A 284 5.25 -9.72 -2.53
C ARG A 284 5.34 -11.08 -1.87
N MET A 285 4.55 -11.27 -0.82
CA MET A 285 4.40 -12.56 -0.15
C MET A 285 2.97 -12.71 0.38
N SER A 286 2.63 -13.92 0.80
CA SER A 286 1.40 -14.22 1.54
C SER A 286 1.81 -14.98 2.80
N LEU A 287 1.52 -14.40 3.96
CA LEU A 287 1.82 -14.98 5.25
C LEU A 287 0.58 -15.74 5.74
N LYS A 288 0.75 -17.02 6.09
CA LYS A 288 -0.34 -17.84 6.59
C LYS A 288 -0.48 -17.73 8.11
N PRO A 289 -1.71 -17.86 8.66
CA PRO A 289 -1.93 -17.87 10.10
C PRO A 289 -1.07 -18.92 10.82
N ASN A 290 -0.61 -18.58 12.02
CA ASN A 290 0.02 -19.52 12.93
C ASN A 290 -1.08 -20.31 13.68
N PRO A 291 -1.16 -21.65 13.55
CA PRO A 291 -2.18 -22.47 14.22
C PRO A 291 -2.13 -22.39 15.75
N THR A 292 -0.99 -22.00 16.32
CA THR A 292 -0.79 -21.82 17.76
C THR A 292 -0.49 -20.37 18.11
N CYS A 293 -1.10 -19.41 17.41
CA CYS A 293 -1.00 -17.99 17.74
C CYS A 293 -1.46 -17.72 19.18
N ASP A 294 -0.75 -16.85 19.89
CA ASP A 294 -1.06 -16.48 21.29
C ASP A 294 -2.41 -15.75 21.42
N ASP A 295 -2.89 -15.13 20.34
CA ASP A 295 -4.20 -14.50 20.31
C ASP A 295 -5.30 -15.56 20.09
N ARG A 296 -6.07 -15.84 21.15
CA ARG A 296 -7.19 -16.78 21.12
C ARG A 296 -8.23 -16.46 20.04
N PHE A 297 -8.47 -15.18 19.76
CA PHE A 297 -9.44 -14.79 18.73
C PHE A 297 -8.89 -15.11 17.35
N CYS A 298 -7.57 -14.95 17.13
CA CYS A 298 -6.96 -15.38 15.87
C CYS A 298 -7.19 -16.88 15.63
N VAL A 299 -6.93 -17.73 16.61
CA VAL A 299 -7.16 -19.19 16.50
C VAL A 299 -8.64 -19.51 16.27
N GLN A 300 -9.55 -18.80 16.95
CA GLN A 300 -10.99 -18.92 16.72
C GLN A 300 -11.36 -18.56 15.27
N ARG A 301 -10.86 -17.44 14.74
CA ARG A 301 -11.13 -17.00 13.36
C ARG A 301 -10.58 -17.98 12.33
N GLN A 302 -9.44 -18.64 12.61
CA GLN A 302 -8.90 -19.70 11.75
C GLN A 302 -9.87 -20.88 11.65
N GLN A 303 -10.44 -21.32 12.78
CA GLN A 303 -11.44 -22.41 12.79
C GLN A 303 -12.69 -22.01 12.01
N GLU A 304 -13.18 -20.78 12.21
CA GLU A 304 -14.32 -20.23 11.46
C GLU A 304 -14.04 -20.17 9.95
N PHE A 305 -12.82 -19.80 9.55
CA PHE A 305 -12.40 -19.78 8.14
C PHE A 305 -12.33 -21.18 7.54
N MET A 306 -11.73 -22.15 8.24
CA MET A 306 -11.64 -23.54 7.78
C MET A 306 -13.01 -24.23 7.65
N ALA A 307 -13.99 -23.82 8.47
CA ALA A 307 -15.35 -24.34 8.42
C ALA A 307 -16.16 -23.77 7.25
N LYS A 308 -15.74 -22.66 6.63
CA LYS A 308 -16.42 -22.11 5.45
C LYS A 308 -16.20 -23.03 4.26
N PRO A 309 -17.25 -23.32 3.45
CA PRO A 309 -17.05 -24.04 2.21
C PRO A 309 -16.08 -23.25 1.33
N PRO A 310 -15.18 -23.92 0.58
CA PRO A 310 -14.30 -23.23 -0.34
C PRO A 310 -15.14 -22.37 -1.27
N SER A 311 -14.78 -21.08 -1.38
CA SER A 311 -15.47 -20.19 -2.32
C SER A 311 -15.31 -20.76 -3.73
N VAL A 312 -16.42 -21.12 -4.36
CA VAL A 312 -16.44 -21.47 -5.77
C VAL A 312 -16.09 -20.19 -6.51
N THR A 313 -14.81 -20.05 -6.84
CA THR A 313 -14.37 -19.01 -7.76
C THR A 313 -14.83 -19.50 -9.12
N ASN A 314 -16.06 -19.14 -9.50
CA ASN A 314 -16.43 -19.13 -10.90
C ASN A 314 -15.51 -18.09 -11.53
N VAL A 315 -14.31 -18.51 -11.93
CA VAL A 315 -13.61 -17.86 -13.02
C VAL A 315 -14.55 -18.11 -14.18
N PRO A 316 -15.32 -17.11 -14.68
CA PRO A 316 -15.91 -17.31 -15.99
C PRO A 316 -14.73 -17.69 -16.87
N GLU A 317 -14.78 -18.87 -17.48
CA GLU A 317 -14.02 -19.13 -18.70
C GLU A 317 -14.45 -18.02 -19.65
N ALA A 318 -13.75 -16.89 -19.58
CA ALA A 318 -13.72 -15.97 -20.68
C ALA A 318 -13.06 -16.80 -21.76
N GLU A 319 -13.87 -17.30 -22.69
CA GLU A 319 -13.40 -17.62 -24.02
C GLU A 319 -12.67 -16.37 -24.51
N SER A 320 -11.36 -16.36 -24.27
CA SER A 320 -10.45 -15.39 -24.81
C SER A 320 -10.38 -15.75 -26.29
N GLU A 321 -11.34 -15.27 -27.08
CA GLU A 321 -10.99 -14.86 -28.43
C GLU A 321 -9.74 -14.00 -28.24
N GLY A 322 -8.58 -14.50 -28.69
CA GLY A 322 -7.30 -13.82 -28.52
C GLY A 322 -7.39 -12.37 -29.01
N PRO A 323 -6.41 -11.51 -28.72
CA PRO A 323 -6.48 -10.10 -29.09
C PRO A 323 -6.92 -9.93 -30.54
N LEU A 324 -8.17 -9.49 -30.73
CA LEU A 324 -8.73 -9.25 -32.05
C LEU A 324 -8.05 -7.99 -32.57
N HIS A 325 -7.14 -8.17 -33.51
CA HIS A 325 -6.55 -7.06 -34.22
C HIS A 325 -7.63 -6.44 -35.13
N GLU A 326 -8.01 -5.19 -34.88
CA GLU A 326 -8.94 -4.46 -35.75
C GLU A 326 -8.45 -4.46 -37.21
N ASP A 327 -7.13 -4.39 -37.39
CA ASP A 327 -6.45 -4.50 -38.68
C ASP A 327 -5.23 -5.45 -38.58
N ASN A 328 -5.08 -6.33 -39.57
CA ASN A 328 -3.87 -7.13 -39.78
C ASN A 328 -3.45 -7.13 -41.26
N LEU A 329 -3.21 -5.93 -41.80
CA LEU A 329 -2.91 -5.71 -43.21
C LEU A 329 -1.65 -6.46 -43.71
N TYR A 330 -0.75 -6.80 -42.79
CA TYR A 330 0.54 -7.43 -43.09
C TYR A 330 0.54 -8.95 -42.86
N GLY A 331 -0.60 -9.54 -42.50
CA GLY A 331 -0.70 -10.98 -42.25
C GLY A 331 0.25 -11.46 -41.15
N ILE A 332 0.40 -10.66 -40.09
CA ILE A 332 1.24 -11.01 -38.94
C ILE A 332 0.55 -12.15 -38.20
N GLU A 333 1.26 -13.26 -38.04
CA GLU A 333 0.77 -14.46 -37.36
C GLU A 333 1.48 -14.63 -36.01
N LEU A 334 0.73 -15.11 -35.01
CA LEU A 334 1.31 -15.51 -33.73
C LEU A 334 1.91 -16.91 -33.89
N VAL A 335 3.24 -17.00 -33.92
CA VAL A 335 3.93 -18.29 -33.87
C VAL A 335 3.94 -18.76 -32.42
N VAL A 336 3.26 -19.87 -32.15
CA VAL A 336 3.31 -20.53 -30.83
C VAL A 336 4.58 -21.36 -30.81
N GLU A 337 5.57 -20.94 -30.02
CA GLU A 337 6.71 -21.80 -29.67
C GLU A 337 6.22 -22.79 -28.59
N ASP A 338 5.91 -24.02 -28.98
CA ASP A 338 5.58 -25.07 -28.02
C ASP A 338 6.82 -25.43 -27.19
N ASP A 339 6.80 -25.13 -25.89
CA ASP A 339 7.84 -25.49 -24.90
C ASP A 339 7.87 -27.00 -24.54
N ASP A 340 7.10 -27.85 -25.22
CA ASP A 340 7.07 -29.30 -24.99
C ASP A 340 8.01 -30.06 -25.95
N ILE A 341 9.32 -29.97 -25.69
CA ILE A 341 10.29 -30.95 -26.21
C ILE A 341 10.50 -32.04 -25.14
N PRO A 342 10.12 -33.31 -25.38
CA PRO A 342 10.41 -34.41 -24.46
C PRO A 342 11.93 -34.61 -24.37
N THR A 343 12.46 -34.54 -23.16
CA THR A 343 13.83 -34.97 -22.87
C THR A 343 13.93 -36.48 -23.02
N GLY A 344 14.46 -36.93 -24.17
CA GLY A 344 14.70 -38.36 -24.40
C GLY A 344 15.44 -38.64 -25.71
N GLY A 345 16.75 -38.85 -25.61
CA GLY A 345 17.52 -39.78 -26.46
C GLY A 345 17.58 -39.51 -27.97
N SER A 346 18.69 -38.90 -28.40
CA SER A 346 19.42 -39.13 -29.66
C SER A 346 18.69 -39.83 -30.82
N ASP A 347 18.37 -39.07 -31.85
CA ASP A 347 18.89 -39.23 -33.23
C ASP A 347 17.87 -38.72 -34.25
N LYS A 348 18.12 -37.49 -34.73
CA LYS A 348 18.02 -37.02 -36.13
C LYS A 348 17.88 -35.50 -36.14
N VAL A 349 19.01 -34.82 -36.24
CA VAL A 349 19.08 -33.43 -36.71
C VAL A 349 18.68 -33.44 -38.19
N ALA A 350 17.49 -32.94 -38.50
CA ALA A 350 17.11 -32.57 -39.86
C ALA A 350 17.35 -31.06 -40.02
N SER A 351 18.34 -30.75 -40.85
CA SER A 351 18.69 -29.42 -41.34
C SER A 351 17.48 -28.67 -41.92
N GLY A 352 17.11 -27.56 -41.31
CA GLY A 352 16.18 -26.57 -41.86
C GLY A 352 16.83 -25.19 -41.84
N ALA A 353 17.55 -24.86 -42.92
CA ALA A 353 18.06 -23.51 -43.13
C ALA A 353 16.90 -22.52 -43.22
N SER A 354 16.97 -21.44 -42.45
CA SER A 354 16.07 -20.30 -42.56
C SER A 354 16.25 -19.64 -43.94
N ASN A 355 15.23 -19.77 -44.80
CA ASN A 355 15.21 -19.06 -46.08
C ASN A 355 14.98 -17.57 -45.84
N ILE A 356 16.06 -16.82 -45.62
CA ILE A 356 16.05 -15.36 -45.67
C ILE A 356 16.02 -14.95 -47.14
N VAL A 357 15.01 -14.19 -47.55
CA VAL A 357 14.86 -13.67 -48.92
C VAL A 357 16.01 -12.69 -49.23
N GLU A 358 16.51 -12.71 -50.47
CA GLU A 358 17.63 -11.89 -50.94
C GLU A 358 17.38 -10.39 -50.67
N GLY A 359 18.16 -9.81 -49.75
CA GLY A 359 18.07 -8.40 -49.35
C GLY A 359 17.84 -8.14 -47.85
N LEU A 360 17.47 -9.16 -47.06
CA LEU A 360 17.33 -9.07 -45.61
C LEU A 360 18.56 -9.65 -44.88
N LYS A 361 18.95 -9.04 -43.76
CA LYS A 361 19.97 -9.58 -42.84
C LYS A 361 19.38 -9.62 -41.42
N LEU A 362 19.62 -10.72 -40.70
CA LEU A 362 19.30 -10.80 -39.28
C LEU A 362 20.22 -9.86 -38.48
N ALA A 363 19.68 -9.19 -37.47
CA ALA A 363 20.42 -8.24 -36.63
C ALA A 363 21.38 -8.92 -35.64
N TYR A 364 21.19 -10.22 -35.40
CA TYR A 364 22.04 -11.05 -34.55
C TYR A 364 21.93 -12.51 -35.01
N ASP A 365 23.06 -13.22 -35.04
CA ASP A 365 23.08 -14.66 -35.21
C ASP A 365 22.76 -15.34 -33.86
N ALA A 366 22.03 -16.45 -33.88
CA ALA A 366 21.86 -17.28 -32.70
C ALA A 366 23.25 -17.77 -32.23
N PRO A 367 23.55 -17.74 -30.91
CA PRO A 367 24.86 -18.16 -30.43
C PRO A 367 25.10 -19.63 -30.79
N VAL A 368 26.27 -19.90 -31.39
CA VAL A 368 26.75 -21.26 -31.62
C VAL A 368 26.98 -21.90 -30.26
N ILE A 369 26.24 -22.97 -29.96
CA ILE A 369 26.49 -23.80 -28.78
C ILE A 369 27.79 -24.57 -29.07
N GLU A 370 28.92 -24.04 -28.61
CA GLU A 370 30.15 -24.81 -28.53
C GLU A 370 30.01 -25.83 -27.39
N ASN A 371 29.85 -27.10 -27.76
CA ASN A 371 30.03 -28.23 -26.84
C ASN A 371 31.50 -28.28 -26.37
N THR A 372 31.83 -27.53 -25.33
CA THR A 372 33.07 -27.72 -24.56
C THR A 372 32.84 -28.80 -23.50
N SER A 373 32.80 -30.05 -23.97
CA SER A 373 32.88 -31.23 -23.11
C SER A 373 34.33 -31.46 -22.67
N GLN A 374 34.81 -30.68 -21.71
CA GLN A 374 35.97 -31.07 -20.90
C GLN A 374 35.72 -30.67 -19.44
N VAL A 375 34.91 -31.47 -18.75
CA VAL A 375 35.01 -31.59 -17.29
C VAL A 375 35.76 -32.87 -17.02
N ALA A 376 36.98 -32.72 -16.51
CA ALA A 376 37.74 -33.82 -15.95
C ALA A 376 36.97 -34.40 -14.78
N THR A 377 36.65 -35.69 -14.85
CA THR A 377 36.15 -36.47 -13.72
C THR A 377 37.25 -36.58 -12.66
N GLN A 378 37.04 -35.98 -11.50
CA GLN A 378 37.75 -36.32 -10.27
C GLN A 378 36.79 -37.06 -9.34
N ASP A 379 37.34 -38.07 -8.69
CA ASP A 379 36.69 -39.24 -8.09
C ASP A 379 35.64 -38.97 -7.01
N ASP A 380 34.71 -39.93 -6.87
CA ASP A 380 33.72 -40.06 -5.81
C ASP A 380 34.34 -39.95 -4.41
N VAL A 381 34.12 -38.83 -3.73
CA VAL A 381 34.43 -38.65 -2.30
C VAL A 381 33.15 -38.87 -1.50
N SER A 382 33.19 -39.80 -0.54
CA SER A 382 32.00 -40.19 0.23
C SER A 382 31.59 -39.13 1.26
N LEU A 383 30.29 -39.07 1.57
CA LEU A 383 29.66 -38.05 2.44
C LEU A 383 30.30 -37.93 3.84
N GLU A 384 30.91 -39.01 4.33
CA GLU A 384 31.58 -39.06 5.63
C GLU A 384 32.89 -38.25 5.66
N GLU A 385 33.63 -38.19 4.55
CA GLU A 385 34.85 -37.36 4.44
C GLU A 385 34.53 -35.87 4.38
N LEU A 386 33.41 -35.50 3.75
CA LEU A 386 32.94 -34.11 3.70
C LEU A 386 32.53 -33.59 5.09
N MET A 387 31.88 -34.45 5.90
CA MET A 387 31.50 -34.12 7.27
C MET A 387 32.72 -34.01 8.19
N ALA A 388 33.76 -34.81 7.99
CA ALA A 388 35.01 -34.70 8.73
C ALA A 388 35.74 -33.36 8.45
N GLN A 389 35.78 -32.92 7.18
CA GLN A 389 36.40 -31.65 6.80
C GLN A 389 35.68 -30.42 7.38
N MET A 390 34.34 -30.44 7.46
CA MET A 390 33.57 -29.36 8.09
C MET A 390 33.81 -29.23 9.59
N SER A 391 34.08 -30.34 10.28
CA SER A 391 34.36 -30.33 11.73
C SER A 391 35.75 -29.74 12.08
N GLY A 392 36.70 -29.78 11.14
CA GLY A 392 38.05 -29.22 11.31
C GLY A 392 38.10 -27.69 11.19
N ILE A 393 37.23 -27.11 10.36
CA ILE A 393 37.19 -25.66 10.10
C ILE A 393 36.61 -24.87 11.29
N CYS A 394 35.79 -25.49 12.14
CA CYS A 394 35.27 -24.87 13.36
C CYS A 394 36.28 -24.80 14.53
N LYS A 395 37.47 -25.42 14.41
CA LYS A 395 38.49 -25.40 15.48
C LYS A 395 39.63 -24.40 15.26
N SER A 396 39.73 -23.75 14.10
CA SER A 396 40.81 -22.78 13.82
C SER A 396 40.42 -21.30 14.02
N SER A 397 39.26 -21.02 14.62
CA SER A 397 38.77 -19.66 14.91
C SER A 397 38.78 -19.30 16.41
N LYS A 398 39.60 -20.01 17.20
CA LYS A 398 40.00 -19.64 18.56
C LYS A 398 41.50 -19.80 18.75
N GLU A 399 42.29 -18.95 18.09
CA GLU A 399 43.57 -18.44 18.60
C GLU A 399 43.66 -16.95 18.30
#